data_AF-A0A8T1A555-F1
#
_entry.id   AF-A0A8T1A555-F1
#
_cell.length_a   1.000
_cell.length_b   1.000
_cell.length_c   1.000
_cell.angle_alpha   90.00
_cell.angle_beta   90.00
_cell.angle_gamma   90.00
#
_symmetry.space_group_name_H-M   'P 1'
#
loop_
_entity.id
_entity.type
_entity.pdbx_description
1 polymer ?
#
loop_
_entity_poly.entity_id
_entity_poly.type
_entity_poly.pdbx_seq_one_letter_code
_entity_poly.pdbx_strand_id
1 'polypeptide(L)'
;MGIDVALSDWLNGLRSGLTQRAHSSASSKLRFSNYTFHQKEQVFCIVPEGVELDGNFDCLELVKAIYGLKQASRVWNETFDEFVCSIGFQVSAFDPCLYIKVVDGHCVLVLVYVDDVLITGSSPELIARTKTDLKTRFEMTDSGKCAFVLGIELVDGPDGSVTMCQRRYVDDILKRFGMDECKAVLWVP
;
A
#
# COMPACT_ATOMS: atom_id res chain seq x y z
N MET A 1 -9.59 -5.27 -10.80
CA MET A 1 -9.79 -4.50 -12.04
C MET A 1 -9.79 -2.98 -11.83
N GLY A 2 -10.04 -2.45 -10.62
CA GLY A 2 -9.96 -1.00 -10.34
C GLY A 2 -8.56 -0.44 -10.04
N ILE A 3 -7.63 -1.26 -9.54
CA ILE A 3 -6.28 -0.80 -9.15
C ILE A 3 -5.35 -0.62 -10.37
N ASP A 4 -5.45 -1.49 -11.38
CA ASP A 4 -4.70 -1.29 -12.64
C ASP A 4 -5.13 -0.01 -13.34
N VAL A 5 -6.44 0.31 -13.29
CA VAL A 5 -6.98 1.55 -13.83
C VAL A 5 -6.49 2.74 -13.01
N ALA A 6 -6.57 2.71 -11.68
CA ALA A 6 -6.09 3.80 -10.82
C ALA A 6 -4.57 4.04 -10.93
N LEU A 7 -3.76 2.98 -11.03
CA LEU A 7 -2.31 3.09 -11.22
C LEU A 7 -1.96 3.57 -12.64
N SER A 8 -2.73 3.13 -13.64
CA SER A 8 -2.59 3.60 -15.03
C SER A 8 -3.05 5.05 -15.21
N ASP A 9 -4.14 5.46 -14.55
CA ASP A 9 -4.69 6.81 -14.55
C ASP A 9 -3.79 7.76 -13.74
N TRP A 10 -3.17 7.26 -12.66
CA TRP A 10 -2.11 7.95 -11.93
C TRP A 10 -0.89 8.22 -12.82
N LEU A 11 -0.43 7.24 -13.60
CA LEU A 11 0.66 7.41 -14.57
C LEU A 11 0.25 8.27 -15.79
N ASN A 12 -1.01 8.21 -16.22
CA ASN A 12 -1.54 9.02 -17.32
C ASN A 12 -1.72 10.48 -16.89
N GLY A 13 -2.06 10.74 -15.62
CA GLY A 13 -2.08 12.09 -15.03
C GLY A 13 -0.68 12.72 -14.96
N LEU A 14 0.35 11.93 -14.70
CA LEU A 14 1.76 12.36 -14.83
C LEU A 14 2.13 12.71 -16.28
N ARG A 15 1.46 12.13 -17.28
CA ARG A 15 1.69 12.41 -18.72
C ARG A 15 0.93 13.63 -19.24
N SER A 16 -0.23 13.97 -18.67
CA SER A 16 -1.14 14.99 -19.23
C SER A 16 -0.97 16.40 -18.65
N GLY A 17 -0.22 16.57 -17.55
CA GLY A 17 -0.15 17.85 -16.83
C GLY A 17 1.17 18.62 -16.91
N LEU A 18 2.33 17.96 -17.00
CA LEU A 18 3.63 18.62 -16.90
C LEU A 18 4.68 17.78 -17.64
N THR A 19 5.20 18.27 -18.76
CA THR A 19 6.53 17.86 -19.23
C THR A 19 7.58 18.38 -18.24
N GLN A 20 7.72 17.69 -17.12
CA GLN A 20 8.98 17.60 -16.40
C GLN A 20 9.31 16.12 -16.32
N ARG A 21 10.46 15.76 -16.89
CA ARG A 21 11.11 14.47 -16.69
C ARG A 21 10.96 14.07 -15.22
N ALA A 22 10.29 12.97 -14.94
CA ALA A 22 10.36 12.33 -13.64
C ALA A 22 11.79 11.81 -13.45
N HIS A 23 12.70 12.70 -13.07
CA HIS A 23 14.03 12.34 -12.61
C HIS A 23 13.84 11.51 -11.33
N SER A 24 14.16 10.21 -11.42
CA SER A 24 14.20 9.22 -10.33
C SER A 24 13.38 9.61 -9.10
N SER A 25 12.06 9.47 -9.18
CA SER A 25 11.21 9.65 -8.00
C SER A 25 11.61 8.61 -6.96
N ALA A 26 12.07 9.07 -5.79
CA ALA A 26 12.54 8.20 -4.71
C ALA A 26 11.37 7.47 -4.03
N SER A 27 10.81 6.48 -4.71
CA SER A 27 9.70 5.68 -4.19
C SER A 27 10.14 4.85 -2.98
N SER A 28 9.55 5.12 -1.82
CA SER A 28 9.79 4.42 -0.57
C SER A 28 8.56 3.61 -0.15
N LYS A 29 8.78 2.42 0.40
CA LYS A 29 7.70 1.57 0.89
C LYS A 29 7.75 1.47 2.41
N LEU A 30 6.68 1.89 3.09
CA LEU A 30 6.47 1.60 4.50
C LEU A 30 5.50 0.42 4.64
N ARG A 31 5.64 -0.34 5.72
CA ARG A 31 4.72 -1.41 6.10
C ARG A 31 4.26 -1.20 7.53
N PHE A 32 2.96 -1.30 7.78
CA PHE A 32 2.43 -1.28 9.13
C PHE A 32 2.83 -2.53 9.90
N SER A 33 3.29 -2.34 11.13
CA SER A 33 3.43 -3.42 12.11
C SER A 33 2.09 -3.58 12.84
N ASN A 34 1.71 -4.82 13.17
CA ASN A 34 0.41 -5.20 13.77
C ASN A 34 -0.19 -4.12 14.68
N TYR A 35 -1.28 -3.50 14.23
CA TYR A 35 -1.90 -2.39 14.92
C TYR A 35 -3.12 -2.87 15.71
N THR A 36 -3.21 -2.46 16.96
CA THR A 36 -4.35 -2.78 17.83
C THR A 36 -5.27 -1.56 17.91
N PHE A 37 -6.46 -1.65 17.31
CA PHE A 37 -7.49 -0.61 17.47
C PHE A 37 -8.48 -0.98 18.57
N HIS A 38 -8.91 0.03 19.31
CA HIS A 38 -10.11 -0.10 20.13
C HIS A 38 -11.32 -0.18 19.21
N GLN A 39 -12.20 -1.15 19.48
CA GLN A 39 -13.43 -1.27 18.70
C GLN A 39 -14.36 -0.10 19.02
N LYS A 40 -15.00 0.46 17.98
CA LYS A 40 -16.08 1.46 18.14
C LYS A 40 -17.43 0.79 18.43
N GLU A 41 -17.55 -0.51 18.16
CA GLU A 41 -18.76 -1.31 18.24
C GLU A 41 -18.49 -2.57 19.09
N GLN A 42 -19.51 -3.15 19.71
CA GLN A 42 -19.38 -4.43 20.40
C GLN A 42 -19.43 -5.57 19.37
N VAL A 43 -18.35 -6.36 19.29
CA VAL A 43 -18.27 -7.55 18.46
C VAL A 43 -18.09 -8.77 19.33
N PHE A 44 -18.93 -9.77 19.12
CA PHE A 44 -18.85 -11.06 19.79
C PHE A 44 -18.36 -12.13 18.81
N CYS A 45 -17.56 -13.07 19.29
CA CYS A 45 -17.15 -14.24 18.54
C CYS A 45 -17.55 -15.54 19.24
N ILE A 46 -17.66 -16.60 18.44
CA ILE A 46 -17.86 -17.96 18.96
C ILE A 46 -16.62 -18.33 19.76
N VAL A 47 -16.85 -19.07 20.86
CA VAL A 47 -15.78 -19.62 21.69
C VAL A 47 -14.91 -20.54 20.83
N PRO A 48 -13.59 -20.30 20.72
CA PRO A 48 -12.72 -21.17 19.95
C PRO A 48 -12.70 -22.59 20.53
N GLU A 49 -12.52 -23.58 19.65
CA GLU A 49 -12.38 -24.98 20.06
C GLU A 49 -11.21 -25.14 21.05
N GLY A 50 -11.44 -25.86 22.15
CA GLY A 50 -10.46 -26.09 23.20
C GLY A 50 -10.38 -24.98 24.27
N VAL A 51 -11.22 -23.95 24.21
CA VAL A 51 -11.38 -22.96 25.28
C VAL A 51 -12.58 -23.34 26.16
N GLU A 52 -12.33 -23.68 27.42
CA GLU A 52 -13.38 -23.85 28.42
C GLU A 52 -13.69 -22.49 29.06
N LEU A 53 -14.98 -22.14 29.14
CA LEU A 53 -15.44 -20.94 29.83
C LEU A 53 -16.07 -21.33 31.16
N ASP A 54 -15.79 -20.54 32.19
CA ASP A 54 -16.44 -20.67 33.48
C ASP A 54 -17.90 -20.16 33.38
N GLY A 55 -18.87 -21.04 33.57
CA GLY A 55 -20.31 -20.69 33.56
C GLY A 55 -21.00 -20.90 32.21
N ASN A 56 -22.24 -20.42 32.08
CA ASN A 56 -23.08 -20.60 30.89
C ASN A 56 -22.87 -19.45 29.87
N PHE A 57 -21.62 -19.26 29.41
CA PHE A 57 -21.33 -18.29 28.35
C PHE A 57 -21.19 -18.98 27.00
N ASP A 58 -21.90 -18.49 25.99
CA ASP A 58 -21.91 -19.06 24.64
C ASP A 58 -21.03 -18.28 23.64
N CYS A 59 -20.41 -17.16 24.07
CA CYS A 59 -19.60 -16.30 23.22
C CYS A 59 -18.57 -15.46 24.01
N LEU A 60 -17.63 -14.86 23.29
CA LEU A 60 -16.60 -13.94 23.80
C LEU A 60 -16.78 -12.54 23.21
N GLU A 61 -16.62 -11.49 24.00
CA GLU A 61 -16.55 -10.10 23.51
C GLU A 61 -15.12 -9.75 23.08
N LEU A 62 -14.98 -9.21 21.87
CA LEU A 62 -13.70 -8.73 21.36
C LEU A 62 -13.41 -7.31 21.86
N VAL A 63 -12.57 -7.22 22.88
CA VAL A 63 -12.12 -5.93 23.45
C VAL A 63 -11.24 -5.12 22.48
N LYS A 64 -10.61 -5.80 21.52
CA LYS A 64 -9.70 -5.23 20.52
C LYS A 64 -10.08 -5.68 19.12
N ALA A 65 -9.86 -4.81 18.14
CA ALA A 65 -10.05 -5.15 16.74
C ALA A 65 -8.97 -6.16 16.31
N ILE A 66 -9.38 -7.30 15.73
CA ILE A 66 -8.48 -8.30 15.16
C ILE A 66 -8.47 -8.20 13.64
N TYR A 67 -7.34 -8.60 13.03
CA TYR A 67 -7.21 -8.65 11.59
C TYR A 67 -8.27 -9.56 10.97
N GLY A 68 -8.83 -9.15 9.83
CA GLY A 68 -9.91 -9.87 9.13
C GLY A 68 -11.34 -9.44 9.51
N LEU A 69 -11.52 -8.67 10.58
CA LEU A 69 -12.82 -8.04 10.84
C LEU A 69 -13.04 -6.83 9.92
N LYS A 70 -14.25 -6.70 9.36
CA LYS A 70 -14.66 -5.55 8.53
C LYS A 70 -14.62 -4.23 9.30
N GLN A 71 -14.93 -4.29 10.60
CA GLN A 71 -14.88 -3.13 11.50
C GLN A 71 -13.45 -2.68 11.72
N ALA A 72 -12.51 -3.62 11.86
CA ALA A 72 -11.10 -3.32 12.06
C ALA A 72 -10.51 -2.55 10.87
N SER A 73 -10.78 -3.02 9.64
CA SER A 73 -10.28 -2.36 8.43
C SER A 73 -10.90 -0.96 8.24
N ARG A 74 -12.18 -0.79 8.56
CA ARG A 74 -12.84 0.51 8.51
C ARG A 74 -12.25 1.50 9.52
N VAL A 75 -12.12 1.11 10.78
CA VAL A 75 -11.57 1.98 11.83
C VAL A 75 -10.12 2.36 11.53
N TRP A 76 -9.32 1.43 11.02
CA TRP A 76 -7.97 1.71 10.57
C TRP A 76 -7.96 2.74 9.43
N ASN A 77 -8.82 2.57 8.42
CA ASN A 77 -8.86 3.46 7.26
C ASN A 77 -9.29 4.87 7.68
N GLU A 78 -10.34 5.00 8.49
CA GLU A 78 -10.79 6.29 9.04
C GLU A 78 -9.67 6.95 9.85
N THR A 79 -8.96 6.20 10.70
CA THR A 79 -7.85 6.74 11.51
C THR A 79 -6.68 7.21 10.63
N PHE A 80 -6.39 6.48 9.55
CA PHE A 80 -5.33 6.82 8.62
C PHE A 80 -5.69 8.07 7.82
N ASP A 81 -6.88 8.12 7.24
CA ASP A 81 -7.40 9.25 6.48
C ASP A 81 -7.40 10.53 7.32
N GLU A 82 -7.97 10.48 8.53
CA GLU A 82 -8.00 11.61 9.46
C GLU A 82 -6.60 12.15 9.74
N PHE A 83 -5.64 11.27 10.04
CA PHE A 83 -4.27 11.68 10.32
C PHE A 83 -3.58 12.27 9.09
N VAL A 84 -3.66 11.61 7.94
CA VAL A 84 -2.97 12.04 6.71
C VAL A 84 -3.53 13.37 6.22
N CYS A 85 -4.85 13.54 6.28
CA CYS A 85 -5.49 14.84 6.02
C CYS A 85 -5.04 15.90 7.03
N SER A 86 -4.91 15.57 8.32
CA SER A 86 -4.45 16.53 9.34
C SER A 86 -3.04 17.08 9.12
N ILE A 87 -2.15 16.29 8.48
CA ILE A 87 -0.80 16.73 8.11
C ILE A 87 -0.77 17.41 6.72
N GLY A 88 -1.92 17.78 6.17
CA GLY A 88 -2.05 18.65 4.99
C GLY A 88 -2.04 17.93 3.65
N PHE A 89 -2.32 16.62 3.61
CA PHE A 89 -2.64 15.92 2.37
C PHE A 89 -4.12 16.06 2.02
N GLN A 90 -4.43 15.85 0.75
CA GLN A 90 -5.79 15.76 0.24
C GLN A 90 -5.98 14.40 -0.46
N VAL A 91 -7.12 13.76 -0.23
CA VAL A 91 -7.49 12.54 -0.93
C VAL A 91 -7.74 12.86 -2.41
N SER A 92 -7.26 11.99 -3.30
CA SER A 92 -7.50 12.09 -4.74
C SER A 92 -8.98 11.89 -5.05
N ALA A 93 -9.52 12.70 -5.96
CA ALA A 93 -10.89 12.55 -6.44
C ALA A 93 -11.12 11.26 -7.26
N PHE A 94 -10.04 10.64 -7.76
CA PHE A 94 -10.10 9.48 -8.64
C PHE A 94 -9.78 8.16 -7.94
N ASP A 95 -9.04 8.21 -6.83
CA ASP A 95 -8.65 7.04 -6.06
C ASP A 95 -8.64 7.36 -4.55
N PRO A 96 -9.57 6.79 -3.74
CA PRO A 96 -9.64 7.04 -2.30
C PRO A 96 -8.44 6.50 -1.52
N CYS A 97 -7.58 5.69 -2.14
CA CYS A 97 -6.35 5.20 -1.54
C CYS A 97 -5.14 6.11 -1.82
N LEU A 98 -5.29 7.13 -2.66
CA LEU A 98 -4.23 8.05 -3.05
C LEU A 98 -4.40 9.40 -2.38
N TYR A 99 -3.35 9.85 -1.69
CA TYR A 99 -3.27 11.15 -1.04
C TYR A 99 -2.19 11.99 -1.71
N ILE A 100 -2.47 13.27 -1.89
CA ILE A 100 -1.64 14.22 -2.63
C ILE A 100 -1.37 15.44 -1.76
N LYS A 101 -0.11 15.89 -1.70
CA LYS A 101 0.28 17.14 -1.06
C LYS A 101 1.28 17.89 -1.93
N VAL A 102 1.06 19.19 -2.09
CA VAL A 102 1.95 20.09 -2.82
C VAL A 102 2.50 21.13 -1.86
N VAL A 103 3.82 21.28 -1.83
CA VAL A 103 4.55 22.25 -0.98
C VAL A 103 5.62 22.91 -1.84
N ASP A 104 5.60 24.24 -1.95
CA ASP A 104 6.59 25.03 -2.68
C ASP A 104 6.85 24.55 -4.12
N GLY A 105 5.78 24.11 -4.81
CA GLY A 105 5.85 23.58 -6.18
C GLY A 105 6.31 22.12 -6.29
N HIS A 106 6.64 21.47 -5.18
CA HIS A 106 6.97 20.05 -5.13
C HIS A 106 5.77 19.22 -4.68
N CYS A 107 5.59 18.05 -5.29
CA CYS A 107 4.50 17.13 -4.99
C CYS A 107 5.02 15.90 -4.22
N VAL A 108 4.26 15.46 -3.23
CA VAL A 108 4.40 14.15 -2.58
C VAL A 108 3.06 13.42 -2.60
N LEU A 109 3.16 12.12 -2.88
CA LEU A 109 2.06 11.21 -3.10
C LEU A 109 2.19 10.07 -2.11
N VAL A 110 1.09 9.74 -1.44
CA VAL A 110 1.00 8.60 -0.53
C VAL A 110 -0.11 7.69 -1.04
N LEU A 111 0.25 6.49 -1.48
CA LEU A 111 -0.69 5.47 -1.93
C LEU A 111 -0.75 4.36 -0.89
N VAL A 112 -1.95 4.04 -0.43
CA VAL A 112 -2.18 3.06 0.63
C VAL A 112 -2.83 1.81 0.08
N TYR A 113 -2.24 0.66 0.40
CA TYR A 113 -2.83 -0.63 0.09
C TYR A 113 -2.67 -1.59 1.27
N VAL A 114 -3.78 -1.81 1.99
CA VAL A 114 -3.82 -2.70 3.16
C VAL A 114 -2.63 -2.36 4.09
N ASP A 115 -1.69 -3.28 4.29
CA ASP A 115 -0.56 -3.13 5.21
C ASP A 115 0.64 -2.36 4.60
N ASP A 116 0.62 -2.08 3.30
CA ASP A 116 1.70 -1.42 2.58
C ASP A 116 1.33 0.04 2.23
N VAL A 117 2.27 0.97 2.45
CA VAL A 117 2.16 2.39 2.06
C VAL A 117 3.30 2.75 1.13
N LEU A 118 2.98 3.14 -0.09
CA LEU A 118 3.93 3.66 -1.07
C LEU A 118 3.97 5.17 -0.97
N ILE A 119 5.17 5.74 -0.87
CA ILE A 119 5.40 7.18 -0.81
C ILE A 119 6.35 7.55 -1.94
N THR A 120 5.96 8.52 -2.76
CA THR A 120 6.72 8.93 -3.94
C THR A 120 6.49 10.42 -4.21
N GLY A 121 7.35 11.07 -5.00
CA GLY A 121 7.25 12.52 -5.17
C GLY A 121 8.48 13.15 -5.79
N SER A 122 8.38 14.47 -6.02
CA SER A 122 9.43 15.24 -6.70
C SER A 122 10.55 15.74 -5.78
N SER A 123 10.43 15.58 -4.46
CA SER A 123 11.46 15.99 -3.49
C SER A 123 11.75 14.85 -2.51
N PRO A 124 13.00 14.35 -2.45
CA PRO A 124 13.44 13.37 -1.46
C PRO A 124 13.23 13.84 -0.01
N GLU A 125 13.39 15.15 0.24
CA GLU A 125 13.21 15.77 1.55
C GLU A 125 11.73 15.69 1.99
N LEU A 126 10.79 16.01 1.09
CA LEU A 126 9.36 15.87 1.37
C LEU A 126 8.96 14.41 1.61
N ILE A 127 9.54 13.47 0.86
CA ILE A 127 9.32 12.04 1.05
C ILE A 127 9.84 11.61 2.44
N ALA A 128 11.05 12.01 2.81
CA ALA A 128 11.64 11.70 4.11
C ALA A 128 10.82 12.30 5.27
N ARG A 129 10.37 13.56 5.13
CA ARG A 129 9.49 14.20 6.11
C ARG A 129 8.16 13.47 6.25
N THR A 130 7.52 13.12 5.14
CA THR A 130 6.25 12.37 5.14
C THR A 130 6.42 11.02 5.84
N LYS A 131 7.54 10.32 5.62
CA LYS A 131 7.86 9.08 6.35
C LYS A 131 7.97 9.30 7.85
N THR A 132 8.65 10.36 8.27
CA THR A 132 8.79 10.73 9.68
C THR A 132 7.42 11.06 10.29
N ASP A 133 6.62 11.89 9.63
CA ASP A 133 5.29 12.29 10.10
C ASP A 133 4.39 11.05 10.30
N LEU A 134 4.34 10.15 9.32
CA LEU A 134 3.58 8.89 9.44
C LEU A 134 4.07 8.01 10.60
N LYS A 135 5.39 7.89 10.79
CA LYS A 135 5.97 7.12 11.89
C LYS A 135 5.70 7.71 13.28
N THR A 136 5.33 9.00 13.37
CA THR A 136 4.95 9.59 14.67
C THR A 136 3.61 9.06 15.18
N ARG A 137 2.69 8.72 14.26
CA ARG A 137 1.37 8.21 14.59
C ARG A 137 1.27 6.70 14.48
N PHE A 138 2.01 6.10 13.57
CA PHE A 138 1.89 4.69 13.23
C PHE A 138 3.20 3.93 13.40
N GLU A 139 3.13 2.77 14.04
CA GLU A 139 4.19 1.78 14.04
C GLU A 139 4.38 1.20 12.63
N MET A 140 5.44 1.65 11.96
CA MET A 140 5.72 1.31 10.57
C MET A 140 7.19 1.01 10.37
N THR A 141 7.48 -0.01 9.57
CA THR A 141 8.84 -0.36 9.13
C THR A 141 9.10 0.23 7.76
N ASP A 142 10.24 0.90 7.58
CA ASP A 142 10.69 1.36 6.27
C ASP A 142 11.39 0.21 5.54
N SER A 143 10.80 -0.23 4.44
CA SER A 143 11.32 -1.30 3.58
C SER A 143 12.31 -0.76 2.53
N GLY A 144 12.64 0.53 2.58
CA GLY A 144 13.56 1.19 1.67
C GLY A 144 12.94 1.46 0.31
N LYS A 145 13.78 1.42 -0.74
CA LYS A 145 13.35 1.66 -2.11
C LYS A 145 12.30 0.63 -2.53
N CYS A 146 11.20 1.10 -3.10
CA CYS A 146 10.14 0.22 -3.56
C CYS A 146 10.59 -0.56 -4.82
N ALA A 147 11.01 -1.80 -4.63
CA ALA A 147 11.26 -2.75 -5.72
C ALA A 147 10.00 -3.55 -6.10
N PHE A 148 9.03 -3.66 -5.19
CA PHE A 148 7.79 -4.40 -5.41
C PHE A 148 6.58 -3.70 -4.78
N VAL A 149 5.53 -3.54 -5.58
CA VAL A 149 4.22 -3.03 -5.15
C VAL A 149 3.13 -3.96 -5.69
N LEU A 150 2.27 -4.50 -4.82
CA LEU A 150 1.18 -5.43 -5.21
C LEU A 150 1.62 -6.66 -6.02
N GLY A 151 2.84 -7.16 -5.80
CA GLY A 151 3.39 -8.26 -6.60
C GLY A 151 3.90 -7.86 -7.98
N ILE A 152 3.88 -6.57 -8.31
CA ILE A 152 4.51 -5.99 -9.50
C ILE A 152 5.90 -5.50 -9.13
N GLU A 153 6.89 -5.91 -9.92
CA GLU A 153 8.28 -5.48 -9.83
C GLU A 153 8.46 -4.11 -10.48
N LEU A 154 9.18 -3.22 -9.79
CA LEU A 154 9.56 -1.91 -10.27
C LEU A 154 11.06 -1.92 -10.56
N VAL A 155 11.43 -1.64 -11.82
CA VAL A 155 12.82 -1.63 -12.29
C VAL A 155 13.15 -0.22 -12.78
N ASP A 156 14.11 0.43 -12.13
CA ASP A 156 14.58 1.74 -12.58
C ASP A 156 15.47 1.63 -13.81
N GLY A 157 15.18 2.44 -14.81
CA GLY A 157 16.01 2.66 -15.98
C GLY A 157 17.12 3.68 -15.69
N PRO A 158 18.26 3.59 -16.40
CA PRO A 158 19.37 4.55 -16.27
C PRO A 158 18.99 5.96 -16.74
N ASP A 159 17.92 6.10 -17.51
CA ASP A 159 17.33 7.37 -17.97
C ASP A 159 16.34 7.98 -16.95
N GLY A 160 16.17 7.34 -15.78
CA GLY A 160 15.22 7.74 -14.75
C GLY A 160 13.80 7.21 -14.97
N SER A 161 13.56 6.41 -16.02
CA SER A 161 12.29 5.71 -16.19
C SER A 161 12.08 4.64 -15.11
N VAL A 162 10.82 4.28 -14.86
CA VAL A 162 10.48 3.13 -14.01
C VAL A 162 9.66 2.17 -14.86
N THR A 163 10.17 0.95 -15.02
CA THR A 163 9.49 -0.14 -15.72
C THR A 163 8.77 -1.01 -14.72
N MET A 164 7.50 -1.27 -14.97
CA MET A 164 6.71 -2.24 -14.24
C MET A 164 6.76 -3.59 -14.95
N CYS A 165 7.09 -4.66 -14.24
CA CYS A 165 7.02 -6.00 -14.81
C CYS A 165 6.58 -7.03 -13.76
N GLN A 166 6.12 -8.19 -14.21
CA GLN A 166 5.74 -9.32 -13.35
C GLN A 166 6.61 -10.54 -13.67
N ARG A 167 7.86 -10.32 -14.08
CA ARG A 167 8.77 -11.40 -14.49
C ARG A 167 8.88 -12.47 -13.42
N ARG A 168 9.13 -12.05 -12.17
CA ARG A 168 9.22 -12.97 -11.03
C ARG A 168 7.96 -13.82 -10.83
N TYR A 169 6.77 -13.23 -10.98
CA TYR A 169 5.52 -13.97 -10.86
C TYR A 169 5.39 -15.03 -11.96
N VAL A 170 5.76 -14.70 -13.20
CA VAL A 170 5.81 -15.65 -14.32
C VAL A 170 6.80 -16.77 -14.01
N ASP A 171 8.01 -16.44 -13.57
CA ASP A 171 9.05 -17.43 -13.23
C ASP A 171 8.59 -18.38 -12.10
N ASP A 172 7.92 -17.85 -11.08
CA ASP A 172 7.39 -18.63 -9.96
C ASP A 172 6.26 -19.59 -10.42
N ILE A 173 5.41 -19.16 -11.35
CA ILE A 173 4.42 -20.04 -11.99
C ILE A 173 5.12 -21.15 -12.77
N LEU A 174 6.09 -20.80 -13.62
CA LEU A 174 6.79 -21.78 -14.44
C LEU A 174 7.44 -22.85 -13.57
N LYS A 175 8.15 -22.45 -12.51
CA LYS A 175 8.74 -23.39 -11.53
C LYS A 175 7.70 -24.27 -10.85
N ARG A 176 6.57 -23.70 -10.42
CA ARG A 176 5.51 -24.45 -9.74
C ARG A 176 4.94 -25.58 -10.59
N PHE A 177 4.91 -25.40 -11.92
CA PHE A 177 4.42 -26.42 -12.86
C PHE A 177 5.53 -27.20 -13.56
N GLY A 178 6.80 -27.03 -13.16
CA GLY A 178 7.95 -27.71 -13.78
C GLY A 178 8.20 -27.30 -15.24
N MET A 179 7.90 -26.04 -15.58
CA MET A 179 8.00 -25.45 -16.91
C MET A 179 9.13 -24.41 -17.02
N ASP A 180 9.99 -24.29 -16.02
CA ASP A 180 11.10 -23.32 -15.99
C ASP A 180 12.21 -23.62 -17.01
N GLU A 181 12.28 -24.85 -17.53
CA GLU A 181 13.16 -25.23 -18.65
C GLU A 181 12.43 -25.31 -20.00
N CYS A 182 11.14 -24.96 -20.06
CA CYS A 182 10.39 -25.00 -21.33
C CYS A 182 10.94 -23.97 -22.31
N LYS A 183 11.08 -24.38 -23.58
CA LYS A 183 11.52 -23.47 -24.65
C LYS A 183 10.48 -22.38 -24.86
N ALA A 184 10.94 -21.13 -24.89
CA ALA A 184 10.09 -20.01 -25.25
C ALA A 184 9.50 -20.22 -26.64
N VAL A 185 8.19 -20.05 -26.77
CA VAL A 185 7.55 -19.98 -28.08
C VAL A 185 7.92 -18.63 -28.69
N LEU A 186 8.70 -18.66 -29.76
CA LEU A 186 8.92 -17.48 -30.59
C LEU A 186 7.61 -17.16 -31.30
N TRP A 187 6.83 -16.22 -30.76
CA TRP A 187 5.72 -15.64 -31.48
C TRP A 187 6.28 -14.71 -32.54
N VAL A 188 6.21 -15.13 -33.80
CA VAL A 188 6.52 -14.30 -34.96
C VAL A 188 5.16 -13.77 -35.47
N PRO A 189 4.91 -12.45 -35.42
CA PRO A 189 3.66 -11.85 -35.93
C PRO A 189 3.43 -12.10 -37.42
#